data_AF-A0A7K4HKF5-F1
#
_entry.id   AF-A0A7K4HKF5-F1
#
_cell.length_a   1.000
_cell.length_b   1.000
_cell.length_c   1.000
_cell.angle_alpha   90.00
_cell.angle_beta   90.00
_cell.angle_gamma   90.00
#
_symmetry.space_group_name_H-M   'P 1'
#
loop_
_entity.id
_entity.type
_entity.pdbx_description
1 polymer ?
#
loop_
_entity_poly.entity_id
_entity_poly.type
_entity_poly.pdbx_seq_one_letter_code
_entity_poly.pdbx_strand_id
1 'polypeptide(L)'
;MSKSEQDLKDAFAGESQANRKYLAFAEKADKEGFAQVAKLFRAAAAAETVHAHNHLRALKGIKSTAENLKEAIGGEFHEFNQMYPEFIQDAIDEGNSSAERTFN
;
A
#
# COMPACT_ATOMS: atom_id res chain seq x y z
N MET A 1 5.60 22.24 4.72
CA MET A 1 5.56 20.92 5.39
C MET A 1 6.73 20.86 6.34
N SER A 2 6.51 20.51 7.61
CA SER A 2 7.60 20.33 8.56
C SER A 2 8.35 19.02 8.27
N LYS A 3 9.57 18.90 8.81
CA LYS A 3 10.34 17.66 8.71
C LYS A 3 9.57 16.47 9.29
N SER A 4 8.95 16.65 10.47
CA SER A 4 8.16 15.61 11.11
C SER A 4 6.89 15.23 10.33
N GLU A 5 6.26 16.17 9.62
CA GLU A 5 5.15 15.85 8.71
C GLU A 5 5.60 14.97 7.55
N GLN A 6 6.80 15.22 6.99
CA GLN A 6 7.36 14.34 5.97
C GLN A 6 7.72 12.97 6.54
N ASP A 7 8.35 12.92 7.71
CA ASP A 7 8.73 11.66 8.37
C ASP A 7 7.48 10.80 8.69
N LEU A 8 6.35 11.41 9.06
CA LEU A 8 5.08 10.71 9.25
C LEU A 8 4.52 10.13 7.95
N LYS A 9 4.68 10.82 6.81
CA LYS A 9 4.25 10.31 5.51
C LYS A 9 5.12 9.14 5.06
N ASP A 10 6.42 9.27 5.24
CA ASP A 10 7.40 8.23 4.92
C ASP A 10 7.14 6.99 5.79
N ALA A 11 6.87 7.18 7.09
CA ALA A 11 6.46 6.10 7.99
C ALA A 11 5.14 5.45 7.56
N PHE A 12 4.11 6.24 7.25
CA PHE A 12 2.83 5.71 6.75
C PHE A 12 3.03 4.84 5.49
N ALA A 13 3.84 5.29 4.54
CA ALA A 13 4.17 4.52 3.35
C ALA A 13 4.92 3.22 3.69
N GLY A 14 5.91 3.29 4.59
CA GLY A 14 6.69 2.15 5.05
C GLY A 14 5.83 1.08 5.72
N GLU A 15 5.00 1.47 6.67
CA GLU A 15 4.08 0.58 7.41
C GLU A 15 3.04 -0.05 6.47
N SER A 16 2.53 0.72 5.50
CA SER A 16 1.59 0.22 4.49
C SER A 16 2.23 -0.86 3.61
N GLN A 17 3.47 -0.66 3.17
CA GLN A 17 4.22 -1.65 2.40
C GLN A 17 4.58 -2.89 3.24
N ALA A 18 4.95 -2.72 4.50
CA ALA A 18 5.26 -3.82 5.42
C ALA A 18 4.04 -4.71 5.63
N ASN A 19 2.87 -4.11 5.91
CA ASN A 19 1.60 -4.80 6.01
C ASN A 19 1.29 -5.68 4.77
N ARG A 20 1.39 -5.10 3.56
CA ARG A 20 1.11 -5.85 2.31
C ARG A 20 2.10 -6.99 2.09
N LYS A 21 3.40 -6.77 2.36
CA LYS A 21 4.43 -7.82 2.28
C LYS A 21 4.16 -8.96 3.27
N TYR A 22 3.86 -8.66 4.52
CA TYR A 22 3.63 -9.67 5.54
C TYR A 22 2.40 -10.53 5.25
N LEU A 23 1.34 -9.97 4.67
CA LEU A 23 0.20 -10.78 4.21
C LEU A 23 0.60 -11.74 3.08
N ALA A 24 1.36 -11.28 2.09
CA ALA A 24 1.87 -12.15 1.03
C ALA A 24 2.81 -13.25 1.56
N PHE A 25 3.64 -12.92 2.56
CA PHE A 25 4.52 -13.90 3.22
C PHE A 25 3.73 -14.92 4.03
N ALA A 26 2.64 -14.50 4.68
CA ALA A 26 1.74 -15.42 5.38
C ALA A 26 1.13 -16.45 4.43
N GLU A 27 0.66 -16.02 3.25
CA GLU A 27 0.13 -16.94 2.23
C GLU A 27 1.19 -17.92 1.74
N LYS A 28 2.43 -17.47 1.56
CA LYS A 28 3.54 -18.35 1.18
C LYS A 28 3.84 -19.37 2.27
N ALA A 29 3.87 -18.95 3.53
CA ALA A 29 4.09 -19.84 4.67
C ALA A 29 2.98 -20.89 4.82
N ASP A 30 1.71 -20.54 4.57
CA ASP A 30 0.62 -21.52 4.55
C ASP A 30 0.79 -22.56 3.43
N LYS A 31 1.15 -22.13 2.22
CA LYS A 31 1.41 -23.04 1.08
C LYS A 31 2.55 -24.02 1.36
N GLU A 32 3.48 -23.66 2.24
CA GLU A 32 4.61 -24.49 2.65
C GLU A 32 4.33 -25.32 3.91
N GLY A 33 3.14 -25.20 4.50
CA GLY A 33 2.74 -25.95 5.71
C GLY A 33 3.21 -25.34 7.03
N PHE A 34 3.76 -24.12 7.02
CA PHE A 34 4.25 -23.42 8.21
C PHE A 34 3.15 -22.57 8.88
N ALA A 35 2.08 -23.21 9.36
CA ALA A 35 0.90 -22.51 9.91
C ALA A 35 1.22 -21.49 11.03
N GLN A 36 2.18 -21.81 11.91
CA GLN A 36 2.57 -20.90 13.00
C GLN A 36 3.33 -19.66 12.49
N VAL A 37 4.13 -19.83 11.44
CA VAL A 37 4.83 -18.71 10.79
C VAL A 37 3.85 -17.83 10.04
N ALA A 38 2.89 -18.43 9.33
CA ALA A 38 1.82 -17.69 8.68
C ALA A 38 0.98 -16.88 9.69
N LYS A 39 0.66 -17.47 10.84
CA LYS A 39 -0.01 -16.78 11.95
C LYS A 39 0.81 -15.60 12.47
N LEU A 40 2.12 -15.77 12.63
CA LEU A 40 3.03 -14.70 13.04
C LEU A 40 3.01 -13.53 12.03
N PHE A 41 3.15 -13.82 10.74
CA PHE A 41 3.11 -12.78 9.70
C PHE A 41 1.78 -12.03 9.66
N ARG A 42 0.65 -12.72 9.82
CA ARG A 42 -0.66 -12.06 9.92
C ARG A 42 -0.78 -11.15 11.13
N ALA A 43 -0.26 -11.59 12.28
CA ALA A 43 -0.24 -10.78 13.50
C ALA A 43 0.64 -9.53 13.32
N ALA A 44 1.82 -9.68 12.71
CA ALA A 44 2.69 -8.54 12.38
C ALA A 44 2.00 -7.58 11.41
N ALA A 45 1.38 -8.08 10.33
CA ALA A 45 0.62 -7.25 9.41
C ALA A 45 -0.47 -6.44 10.13
N ALA A 46 -1.23 -7.06 11.04
CA ALA A 46 -2.24 -6.36 11.83
C ALA A 46 -1.63 -5.26 12.72
N ALA A 47 -0.44 -5.47 13.27
CA ALA A 47 0.29 -4.43 14.02
C ALA A 47 0.69 -3.26 13.11
N GLU A 48 1.21 -3.52 11.90
CA GLU A 48 1.58 -2.43 10.97
C GLU A 48 0.36 -1.64 10.49
N THR A 49 -0.82 -2.25 10.41
CA THR A 49 -2.07 -1.49 10.19
C THR A 49 -2.34 -0.49 11.33
N VAL A 50 -2.08 -0.88 12.58
CA VAL A 50 -2.23 0.02 13.73
C VAL A 50 -1.22 1.16 13.65
N HIS A 51 0.05 0.87 13.34
CA HIS A 51 1.09 1.88 13.16
C HIS A 51 0.74 2.87 12.03
N ALA A 52 0.41 2.37 10.84
CA ALA A 52 0.00 3.18 9.70
C ALA A 52 -1.18 4.11 10.05
N HIS A 53 -2.23 3.57 10.68
CA HIS A 53 -3.37 4.38 11.08
C HIS A 53 -3.02 5.43 12.15
N ASN A 54 -2.09 5.17 13.05
CA ASN A 54 -1.63 6.16 14.03
C ASN A 54 -0.92 7.34 13.33
N HIS A 55 -0.05 7.06 12.35
CA HIS A 55 0.60 8.11 11.56
C HIS A 55 -0.42 8.90 10.74
N LEU A 56 -1.38 8.23 10.10
CA LEU A 56 -2.43 8.89 9.32
C LEU A 56 -3.31 9.80 10.20
N ARG A 57 -3.63 9.40 11.43
CA ARG A 57 -4.32 10.25 12.42
C ARG A 57 -3.47 11.45 12.81
N ALA A 58 -2.18 11.28 13.06
CA ALA A 58 -1.27 12.37 13.38
C ALA A 58 -1.17 13.40 12.23
N LEU A 59 -1.24 12.92 10.98
CA LEU A 59 -1.33 13.74 9.77
C LEU A 59 -2.72 14.34 9.52
N LYS A 60 -3.73 14.02 10.35
CA LYS A 60 -5.14 14.40 10.15
C LYS A 60 -5.68 13.92 8.79
N GLY A 61 -5.19 12.79 8.29
CA GLY A 61 -5.61 12.18 7.03
C GLY A 61 -6.93 11.41 7.11
N ILE A 62 -7.43 11.10 8.32
CA ILE A 62 -8.75 10.47 8.51
C ILE A 62 -9.78 11.56 8.82
N LYS A 63 -10.69 11.82 7.88
CA LYS A 63 -11.71 12.87 7.95
C LYS A 63 -13.13 12.27 8.00
N SER A 64 -14.17 13.06 7.68
CA SER A 64 -15.52 12.53 7.52
C SER A 64 -15.60 11.54 6.36
N THR A 65 -16.58 10.62 6.40
CA THR A 65 -16.79 9.64 5.32
C THR A 65 -16.93 10.30 3.95
N ALA A 66 -17.63 11.43 3.86
CA ALA A 66 -17.81 12.16 2.60
C ALA A 66 -16.50 12.75 2.08
N GLU A 67 -15.62 13.23 2.95
CA GLU A 67 -14.29 13.72 2.56
C GLU A 67 -13.36 12.58 2.16
N ASN A 68 -13.36 11.48 2.92
CA ASN A 68 -12.54 10.30 2.60
C ASN A 68 -12.96 9.67 1.25
N LEU A 69 -14.26 9.67 0.93
CA LEU A 69 -14.75 9.24 -0.38
C LEU A 69 -14.24 10.13 -1.52
N LYS A 70 -14.23 11.45 -1.32
CA LYS A 70 -13.69 12.38 -2.33
C LYS A 70 -12.19 12.19 -2.54
N GLU A 71 -11.46 11.95 -1.45
CA GLU A 71 -10.03 11.63 -1.52
C GLU A 71 -9.78 10.33 -2.29
N ALA A 72 -10.52 9.26 -1.98
CA ALA A 72 -10.43 7.99 -2.69
C ALA A 72 -10.75 8.15 -4.19
N ILE A 73 -11.84 8.82 -4.54
CA ILE A 73 -12.20 9.08 -5.95
C ILE A 73 -11.10 9.86 -6.67
N GLY A 74 -10.50 10.85 -6.01
CA GLY A 74 -9.40 11.62 -6.59
C GLY A 74 -8.16 10.77 -6.85
N GLY A 75 -7.81 9.89 -5.91
CA GLY A 75 -6.71 8.93 -6.07
C GLY A 75 -6.96 7.98 -7.24
N GLU A 76 -8.09 7.28 -7.24
CA GLU A 76 -8.49 6.33 -8.29
C GLU A 76 -8.54 7.01 -9.68
N PHE A 77 -9.04 8.24 -9.76
CA PHE A 77 -9.08 8.99 -11.01
C PHE A 77 -7.67 9.31 -11.52
N HIS A 78 -6.75 9.70 -10.65
CA HIS A 78 -5.36 9.95 -11.01
C HIS A 78 -4.66 8.67 -11.47
N GLU A 79 -4.86 7.57 -10.74
CA GLU A 79 -4.28 6.28 -11.09
C GLU A 79 -4.74 5.80 -12.47
N PHE A 80 -6.05 5.86 -12.73
CA PHE A 80 -6.64 5.39 -13.98
C PHE A 80 -6.31 6.28 -15.19
N ASN A 81 -6.36 7.60 -15.05
CA ASN A 81 -6.23 8.51 -16.20
C ASN A 81 -4.78 8.92 -16.50
N GLN A 82 -3.87 8.76 -15.55
CA GLN A 82 -2.50 9.29 -15.67
C GLN A 82 -1.47 8.20 -15.33
N MET A 83 -1.47 7.71 -14.10
CA MET A 83 -0.38 6.85 -13.60
C MET A 83 -0.27 5.51 -14.35
N TYR A 84 -1.34 4.73 -14.42
CA TYR A 84 -1.29 3.41 -15.08
C TYR A 84 -1.10 3.51 -16.60
N PRO A 85 -1.75 4.43 -17.35
CA PRO A 85 -1.45 4.61 -18.76
C PRO A 85 0.04 4.90 -19.05
N GLU A 86 0.67 5.76 -18.25
CA GLU A 86 2.10 6.06 -18.36
C GLU A 86 2.94 4.81 -18.05
N PHE A 87 2.64 4.11 -16.95
CA PHE A 87 3.38 2.90 -16.56
C PHE A 87 3.25 1.74 -17.55
N ILE A 88 2.08 1.59 -18.19
CA ILE A 88 1.88 0.61 -19.27
C ILE A 88 2.77 0.96 -20.46
N GLN A 89 2.80 2.24 -20.86
CA GLN A 89 3.63 2.67 -21.98
C GLN A 89 5.12 2.44 -21.70
N ASP A 90 5.59 2.81 -20.51
CA ASP A 90 6.97 2.56 -20.08
C ASP A 90 7.30 1.06 -20.11
N ALA A 91 6.40 0.21 -19.60
CA ALA A 91 6.60 -1.24 -19.60
C ALA A 91 6.64 -1.84 -21.01
N ILE A 92 5.86 -1.31 -21.95
CA ILE A 92 5.89 -1.70 -23.37
C ILE A 92 7.23 -1.28 -24.00
N ASP A 93 7.65 -0.04 -23.78
CA ASP A 93 8.89 0.53 -24.35
C ASP A 93 10.14 -0.21 -23.85
N GLU A 94 10.11 -0.67 -22.59
CA GLU A 94 11.16 -1.48 -21.98
C GLU A 94 11.08 -2.99 -22.32
N GLY A 95 9.98 -3.45 -22.92
CA GLY A 95 9.72 -4.88 -23.16
C GLY A 95 9.49 -5.69 -21.88
N ASN A 96 9.04 -5.05 -20.79
CA ASN A 96 8.79 -5.68 -19.49
C ASN A 96 7.35 -6.22 -19.38
N SER A 97 7.08 -7.34 -20.04
CA SER A 97 5.74 -7.95 -20.09
C SER A 97 5.20 -8.36 -18.71
N SER A 98 6.06 -8.54 -17.71
CA SER A 98 5.60 -8.84 -16.35
C SER A 98 4.97 -7.60 -15.70
N ALA A 99 5.58 -6.42 -15.86
CA ALA A 99 5.06 -5.17 -15.33
C ALA A 99 3.80 -4.74 -16.09
N GLU A 100 3.83 -4.79 -17.43
CA GLU A 100 2.69 -4.49 -18.29
C GLU A 100 1.43 -5.24 -17.86
N ARG A 101 1.54 -6.56 -17.61
CA ARG A 101 0.42 -7.39 -17.17
C ARG A 101 -0.12 -7.01 -15.78
N THR A 102 0.71 -6.44 -14.91
CA THR A 102 0.25 -5.99 -13.58
C THR A 102 -0.40 -4.62 -13.60
N PHE A 103 -0.25 -3.85 -14.68
CA PHE A 103 -0.83 -2.53 -14.86
C PHE A 103 -2.14 -2.55 -15.68
N ASN A 104 -2.37 -3.60 -16.49
CA ASN A 104 -3.64 -3.86 -17.18
C ASN A 104 -4.66 -4.57 -16.28
#